data_AF-A0A0Q9PNN2-F1
#
_entry.id   AF-A0A0Q9PNN2-F1
#
_cell.length_a   1.000
_cell.length_b   1.000
_cell.length_c   1.000
_cell.angle_alpha   90.00
_cell.angle_beta   90.00
_cell.angle_gamma   90.00
#
_symmetry.space_group_name_H-M   'P 1'
#
loop_
_entity.id
_entity.type
_entity.pdbx_description
1 polymer ?
#
loop_
_entity_poly.entity_id
_entity_poly.type
_entity_poly.pdbx_seq_one_letter_code
_entity_poly.pdbx_strand_id
1 'polypeptide(L)'
;MSFLRTTTLAIAFATALLAGGAHAADVSMADGSVHFTAPDSWLGIMETQGDPEARVFQVPDPSPTGKNSLARVTVTVKQVADVNGFNQYRSEATAKAMALPGYKAAAVPPSPNSNVYTAQENATGFNYTEHYWLKNGRAIQLRCVRPSQTEAGADWKAAFDKGCDAIAAQLK
;
A
#
# COMPACT_ATOMS: atom_id res chain seq x y z
N MET A 1 19.31 47.92 55.64
CA MET A 1 20.03 47.25 54.52
C MET A 1 19.16 46.07 54.10
N SER A 2 18.16 46.30 53.24
CA SER A 2 18.14 46.00 51.80
C SER A 2 18.50 44.56 51.45
N PHE A 3 17.52 43.79 50.94
CA PHE A 3 17.60 42.80 49.84
C PHE A 3 16.14 42.36 49.55
N LEU A 4 15.36 43.12 48.77
CA LEU A 4 15.06 42.90 47.33
C LEU A 4 14.73 41.45 46.92
N ARG A 5 13.45 41.27 46.50
CA ARG A 5 12.93 40.59 45.28
C ARG A 5 13.42 39.12 45.05
N THR A 6 12.56 38.16 44.72
CA THR A 6 11.82 38.09 43.44
C THR A 6 10.91 36.85 43.46
N THR A 7 9.64 37.02 43.12
CA THR A 7 8.67 35.98 42.80
C THR A 7 9.03 35.28 41.50
N THR A 8 9.18 33.95 41.50
CA THR A 8 9.29 33.14 40.28
C THR A 8 8.07 32.21 40.19
N LEU A 9 7.13 32.61 39.33
CA LEU A 9 6.06 31.76 38.82
C LEU A 9 6.69 30.71 37.90
N ALA A 10 6.71 29.44 38.31
CA ALA A 10 7.02 28.33 37.42
C ALA A 10 5.72 27.88 36.71
N ILE A 11 5.45 28.45 35.53
CA ILE A 11 4.43 27.92 34.62
C ILE A 11 5.04 26.73 33.91
N ALA A 12 4.70 25.52 34.37
CA ALA A 12 5.02 24.29 33.66
C ALA A 12 4.16 24.22 32.39
N PHE A 13 4.78 24.43 31.23
CA PHE A 13 4.19 24.16 29.93
C PHE A 13 3.95 22.64 29.79
N ALA A 14 2.68 22.23 29.93
CA ALA A 14 2.24 20.92 29.50
C ALA A 14 2.37 20.84 27.98
N THR A 15 3.37 20.12 27.50
CA THR A 15 3.49 19.71 26.10
C THR A 15 2.38 18.70 25.81
N ALA A 16 1.26 19.20 25.28
CA ALA A 16 0.29 18.36 24.60
C ALA A 16 0.98 17.77 23.36
N LEU A 17 1.55 16.58 23.50
CA LEU A 17 1.92 15.75 22.37
C LEU A 17 0.64 15.44 21.60
N LEU A 18 0.55 16.00 20.40
CA LEU A 18 -0.42 15.66 19.37
C LEU A 18 -0.24 14.17 19.03
N ALA A 19 -0.90 13.30 19.78
CA ALA A 19 -1.21 11.94 19.33
C ALA A 19 -2.40 12.01 18.36
N GLY A 20 -2.18 12.61 17.20
CA GLY A 20 -3.02 12.40 16.04
C GLY A 20 -2.72 11.01 15.49
N GLY A 21 -3.21 9.97 16.17
CA GLY A 21 -3.31 8.64 15.57
C GLY A 21 -4.27 8.78 14.39
N ALA A 22 -3.71 8.83 13.19
CA ALA A 22 -4.51 8.69 11.98
C ALA A 22 -5.13 7.30 12.03
N HIS A 23 -6.42 7.25 12.39
CA HIS A 23 -7.22 6.05 12.40
C HIS A 23 -7.07 5.31 11.08
N ALA A 24 -7.15 3.98 11.14
CA ALA A 24 -7.23 3.07 10.01
C ALA A 24 -7.99 3.73 8.87
N ALA A 25 -7.31 3.94 7.73
CA ALA A 25 -7.90 4.72 6.64
C ALA A 25 -9.04 3.87 6.07
N ASP A 26 -10.26 4.19 6.45
CA ASP A 26 -11.47 3.67 5.82
C ASP A 26 -11.55 4.26 4.42
N VAL A 27 -11.45 3.39 3.42
CA VAL A 27 -11.35 3.77 2.02
C VAL A 27 -12.62 3.32 1.34
N SER A 28 -13.29 4.29 0.74
CA SER A 28 -14.43 4.09 -0.16
C SER A 28 -13.99 4.42 -1.58
N MET A 29 -14.20 3.49 -2.51
CA MET A 29 -13.90 3.64 -3.93
C MET A 29 -15.10 3.22 -4.77
N ALA A 30 -15.12 3.67 -6.03
CA ALA A 30 -16.14 3.37 -7.02
C ALA A 30 -17.55 3.65 -6.50
N ASP A 31 -17.76 4.88 -6.06
CA ASP A 31 -19.03 5.38 -5.50
C ASP A 31 -19.53 4.57 -4.27
N GLY A 32 -18.61 4.00 -3.49
CA GLY A 32 -18.93 3.17 -2.33
C GLY A 32 -19.27 1.71 -2.67
N SER A 33 -18.95 1.25 -3.87
CA SER A 33 -19.09 -0.18 -4.19
C SER A 33 -17.89 -1.01 -3.72
N VAL A 34 -16.75 -0.38 -3.44
CA VAL A 34 -15.54 -1.02 -2.91
C VAL A 34 -15.13 -0.31 -1.63
N HIS A 35 -15.07 -1.09 -0.54
CA HIS A 35 -14.68 -0.61 0.78
C HIS A 35 -13.61 -1.50 1.37
N PHE A 36 -12.61 -0.89 2.00
CA PHE A 36 -11.60 -1.59 2.78
C PHE A 36 -10.93 -0.61 3.74
N THR A 37 -10.29 -1.17 4.76
CA THR A 37 -9.49 -0.41 5.71
C THR A 37 -8.01 -0.73 5.52
N ALA A 38 -7.19 0.30 5.37
CA ALA A 38 -5.74 0.17 5.36
C ALA A 38 -5.15 0.38 6.78
N PRO A 39 -4.03 -0.27 7.14
CA PRO A 39 -3.35 -0.03 8.41
C PRO A 39 -2.98 1.44 8.62
N ASP A 40 -3.17 1.95 9.84
CA ASP A 40 -2.90 3.33 10.28
C ASP A 40 -1.48 3.81 9.97
N SER A 41 -0.52 2.87 10.01
CA SER A 41 0.88 3.12 9.72
C SER A 41 1.19 3.40 8.24
N TRP A 42 0.23 3.16 7.33
CA TRP A 42 0.40 3.34 5.89
C TRP A 42 -0.02 4.74 5.48
N LEU A 43 0.79 5.36 4.62
CA LEU A 43 0.59 6.74 4.20
C LEU A 43 -0.12 6.76 2.85
N GLY A 44 -1.32 7.34 2.76
CA GLY A 44 -1.95 7.60 1.46
C GLY A 44 -1.12 8.63 0.69
N ILE A 45 -0.61 8.26 -0.49
CA ILE A 45 0.27 9.12 -1.30
C ILE A 45 -0.33 9.51 -2.65
N MET A 46 -1.34 8.78 -3.14
CA MET A 46 -2.01 9.11 -4.39
C MET A 46 -3.43 8.57 -4.42
N GLU A 47 -4.31 9.32 -5.05
CA GLU A 47 -5.67 8.97 -5.38
C GLU A 47 -5.96 9.47 -6.80
N THR A 48 -6.63 8.65 -7.62
CA THR A 48 -7.19 9.09 -8.90
C THR A 48 -8.70 9.00 -8.85
N GLN A 49 -9.38 9.90 -9.55
CA GLN A 49 -10.83 9.85 -9.75
C GLN A 49 -11.14 9.35 -11.18
N GLY A 50 -12.32 8.79 -11.38
CA GLY A 50 -12.80 8.31 -12.68
C GLY A 50 -12.65 6.80 -12.86
N ASP A 51 -12.52 6.35 -14.10
CA ASP A 51 -12.41 4.92 -14.44
C ASP A 51 -11.17 4.68 -15.33
N PRO A 52 -10.12 4.00 -14.83
CA PRO A 52 -10.03 3.36 -13.51
C PRO A 52 -9.77 4.36 -12.36
N GLU A 53 -10.32 4.02 -11.20
CA GLU A 53 -10.04 4.69 -9.92
C GLU A 53 -8.89 3.95 -9.21
N ALA A 54 -7.96 4.68 -8.58
CA ALA A 54 -6.83 4.07 -7.87
C ALA A 54 -6.56 4.77 -6.54
N ARG A 55 -6.22 3.95 -5.53
CA ARG A 55 -5.71 4.38 -4.22
C ARG A 55 -4.32 3.80 -4.01
N VAL A 56 -3.35 4.63 -3.67
CA VAL A 56 -1.97 4.19 -3.41
C VAL A 56 -1.52 4.61 -2.02
N PHE A 57 -1.00 3.63 -1.30
CA PHE A 57 -0.36 3.79 0.00
C PHE A 57 1.14 3.54 -0.13
N GLN A 58 1.93 4.36 0.56
CA GLN A 58 3.31 4.08 0.89
C GLN A 58 3.37 3.37 2.23
N VAL A 59 4.11 2.27 2.30
CA VAL A 59 4.37 1.56 3.56
C VAL A 59 5.78 1.94 4.04
N PRO A 60 5.92 2.67 5.16
CA PRO A 60 7.22 3.11 5.63
C PRO A 60 8.15 1.93 5.94
N ASP A 61 9.33 1.94 5.32
CA ASP A 61 10.47 1.13 5.71
C ASP A 61 11.36 2.01 6.62
N PRO A 62 11.49 1.69 7.92
CA PRO A 62 12.21 2.53 8.87
C PRO A 62 13.74 2.46 8.71
N SER A 63 14.25 1.58 7.86
CA SER A 63 15.69 1.38 7.67
C SER A 63 16.32 2.47 6.79
N PRO A 64 17.65 2.61 6.81
CA PRO A 64 18.37 3.51 5.90
C PRO A 64 18.04 3.26 4.41
N THR A 65 17.81 2.01 4.03
CA THR A 65 17.45 1.63 2.65
C THR A 65 16.05 2.09 2.23
N GLY A 66 15.15 2.36 3.18
CA GLY A 66 13.75 2.71 2.92
C GLY A 66 13.55 4.00 2.11
N LYS A 67 14.55 4.89 2.09
CA LYS A 67 14.52 6.14 1.31
C LYS A 67 14.79 5.93 -0.17
N ASN A 68 15.47 4.84 -0.53
CA ASN A 68 15.92 4.57 -1.90
C ASN A 68 14.96 3.63 -2.64
N SER A 69 14.05 2.98 -1.91
CA SER A 69 13.16 1.96 -2.45
C SER A 69 11.84 1.95 -1.70
N LEU A 70 10.80 2.49 -2.33
CA LEU A 70 9.50 2.68 -1.67
C LEU A 70 8.63 1.43 -1.78
N ALA A 71 8.26 0.88 -0.63
CA ALA A 71 7.20 -0.12 -0.57
C ALA A 71 5.83 0.55 -0.76
N ARG A 72 4.99 -0.02 -1.61
CA ARG A 72 3.70 0.54 -2.01
C ARG A 72 2.63 -0.52 -2.07
N VAL A 73 1.41 -0.12 -1.73
CA VAL A 73 0.20 -0.91 -1.96
C VAL A 73 -0.77 -0.09 -2.77
N THR A 74 -1.27 -0.65 -3.86
CA THR A 74 -2.20 -0.01 -4.78
C THR A 74 -3.46 -0.83 -4.90
N VAL A 75 -4.61 -0.21 -4.68
CA VAL A 75 -5.92 -0.75 -5.07
C VAL A 75 -6.38 0.00 -6.31
N THR A 76 -6.75 -0.71 -7.36
CA THR A 76 -7.30 -0.14 -8.59
C THR A 76 -8.65 -0.78 -8.88
N VAL A 77 -9.64 0.03 -9.21
CA VAL A 77 -11.00 -0.41 -9.53
C VAL A 77 -11.34 0.10 -10.93
N LYS A 78 -11.74 -0.82 -11.81
CA LYS A 78 -12.15 -0.51 -13.18
C LYS A 78 -13.56 -1.04 -13.45
N GLN A 79 -14.42 -0.27 -14.12
CA GLN A 79 -15.67 -0.81 -14.65
C GLN A 79 -15.41 -1.82 -15.77
N VAL A 80 -16.10 -2.95 -15.72
CA VAL A 80 -16.07 -3.97 -16.76
C VAL A 80 -17.47 -4.51 -17.01
N ALA A 81 -17.80 -4.74 -18.27
CA ALA A 81 -19.14 -5.20 -18.65
C ALA A 81 -19.45 -6.61 -18.12
N ASP A 82 -18.45 -7.50 -18.12
CA ASP A 82 -18.62 -8.92 -17.83
C ASP A 82 -17.28 -9.60 -17.47
N VAL A 83 -17.32 -10.93 -17.39
CA VAL A 83 -16.16 -11.80 -17.12
C VAL A 83 -15.09 -11.68 -18.22
N ASN A 84 -15.47 -11.43 -19.47
CA ASN A 84 -14.51 -11.25 -20.56
C ASN A 84 -13.75 -9.93 -20.38
N GLY A 85 -14.44 -8.85 -20.02
CA GLY A 85 -13.83 -7.58 -19.67
C GLY A 85 -12.86 -7.70 -18.48
N PHE A 86 -13.22 -8.49 -17.46
CA PHE A 86 -12.31 -8.81 -16.35
C PHE A 86 -11.07 -9.59 -16.80
N ASN A 87 -11.24 -10.63 -17.62
CA ASN A 87 -10.12 -11.43 -18.13
C ASN A 87 -9.20 -10.60 -19.02
N GLN A 88 -9.75 -9.67 -19.82
CA GLN A 88 -8.97 -8.72 -20.61
C GLN A 88 -8.17 -7.79 -19.69
N TYR A 89 -8.81 -7.18 -18.69
CA TYR A 89 -8.14 -6.31 -17.71
C TYR A 89 -6.96 -7.03 -17.03
N ARG A 90 -7.16 -8.28 -16.59
CA ARG A 90 -6.10 -9.09 -15.96
C ARG A 90 -4.96 -9.41 -16.94
N SER A 91 -5.30 -9.73 -18.20
CA SER A 91 -4.32 -10.01 -19.25
C SER A 91 -3.47 -8.77 -19.56
N GLU A 92 -4.09 -7.60 -19.69
CA GLU A 92 -3.40 -6.32 -19.92
C GLU A 92 -2.48 -5.96 -18.74
N ALA A 93 -2.96 -6.14 -17.50
CA ALA A 93 -2.14 -5.90 -16.31
C ALA A 93 -0.94 -6.86 -16.23
N THR A 94 -1.14 -8.13 -16.60
CA THR A 94 -0.07 -9.14 -16.65
C THR A 94 0.95 -8.82 -17.74
N ALA A 95 0.49 -8.39 -18.92
CA ALA A 95 1.39 -7.96 -20.00
C ALA A 95 2.26 -6.76 -19.58
N LYS A 96 1.68 -5.80 -18.86
CA LYS A 96 2.42 -4.67 -18.27
C LYS A 96 3.45 -5.14 -17.24
N ALA A 97 3.11 -6.11 -16.40
CA ALA A 97 4.05 -6.69 -15.43
C ALA A 97 5.23 -7.39 -16.13
N MET A 98 4.96 -8.20 -17.15
CA MET A 98 5.99 -8.90 -17.94
C MET A 98 6.91 -7.97 -18.71
N ALA A 99 6.45 -6.76 -19.02
CA ALA A 99 7.26 -5.73 -19.67
C ALA A 99 8.22 -5.01 -18.70
N LEU A 100 8.12 -5.23 -17.39
CA LEU A 100 9.02 -4.61 -16.41
C LEU A 100 10.45 -5.14 -16.56
N PRO A 101 11.47 -4.28 -16.44
CA PRO A 101 12.87 -4.72 -16.46
C PRO A 101 13.14 -5.80 -15.43
N GLY A 102 13.85 -6.86 -15.83
CA GLY A 102 14.23 -7.94 -14.92
C GLY A 102 13.04 -8.76 -14.40
N TYR A 103 11.88 -8.72 -15.06
CA TYR A 103 10.72 -9.53 -14.70
C TYR A 103 11.08 -11.02 -14.58
N LYS A 104 10.69 -11.63 -13.46
CA LYS A 104 10.77 -13.06 -13.22
C LYS A 104 9.56 -13.51 -12.41
N ALA A 105 8.76 -14.40 -12.98
CA ALA A 105 7.66 -15.03 -12.26
C ALA A 105 8.18 -15.87 -11.07
N ALA A 106 7.38 -15.97 -10.01
CA ALA A 106 7.68 -16.86 -8.90
C ALA A 106 7.73 -18.33 -9.38
N ALA A 107 8.62 -19.12 -8.76
CA ALA A 107 8.75 -20.54 -9.08
C ALA A 107 7.52 -21.37 -8.65
N VAL A 108 6.85 -20.93 -7.59
CA VAL A 108 5.60 -21.53 -7.11
C VAL A 108 4.44 -20.83 -7.80
N PRO A 109 3.51 -21.57 -8.43
CA PRO A 109 2.32 -20.98 -9.02
C PRO A 109 1.53 -20.16 -7.98
N PRO A 110 1.09 -18.94 -8.31
CA PRO A 110 0.30 -18.13 -7.41
C PRO A 110 -1.12 -18.70 -7.26
N SER A 111 -1.88 -18.19 -6.28
CA SER A 111 -3.30 -18.46 -6.17
C SER A 111 -4.06 -18.05 -7.45
N PRO A 112 -5.25 -18.63 -7.72
CA PRO A 112 -6.08 -18.19 -8.85
C PRO A 112 -6.27 -16.68 -8.86
N ASN A 113 -6.32 -16.08 -10.06
CA ASN A 113 -6.45 -14.64 -10.27
C ASN A 113 -5.41 -13.83 -9.48
N SER A 114 -4.16 -14.32 -9.43
CA SER A 114 -3.07 -13.63 -8.75
C SER A 114 -1.77 -13.78 -9.53
N ASN A 115 -0.86 -12.83 -9.34
CA ASN A 115 0.50 -12.89 -9.88
C ASN A 115 1.49 -12.69 -8.74
N VAL A 116 2.57 -13.47 -8.72
CA VAL A 116 3.70 -13.23 -7.82
C VAL A 116 4.96 -13.25 -8.67
N TYR A 117 5.75 -12.17 -8.60
CA TYR A 117 6.93 -12.01 -9.44
C TYR A 117 7.93 -11.02 -8.82
N THR A 118 9.14 -11.01 -9.36
CA THR A 118 10.12 -9.94 -9.11
C THR A 118 10.33 -9.12 -10.36
N ALA A 119 10.61 -7.83 -10.21
CA ALA A 119 11.07 -6.97 -11.29
C ALA A 119 11.98 -5.87 -10.74
N GLN A 120 12.48 -5.00 -11.61
CA GLN A 120 13.34 -3.88 -11.26
C GLN A 120 12.67 -2.54 -11.56
N GLU A 121 12.80 -1.60 -10.63
CA GLU A 121 12.50 -0.18 -10.84
C GLU A 121 13.76 0.62 -10.52
N ASN A 122 14.24 1.44 -11.46
CA ASN A 122 15.46 2.24 -11.30
C ASN A 122 16.67 1.42 -10.78
N ALA A 123 16.87 0.23 -11.35
CA ALA A 123 17.89 -0.77 -10.96
C ALA A 123 17.73 -1.41 -9.56
N THR A 124 16.70 -1.04 -8.80
CA THR A 124 16.34 -1.68 -7.52
C THR A 124 15.38 -2.83 -7.76
N GLY A 125 15.66 -3.99 -7.17
CA GLY A 125 14.77 -5.15 -7.23
C GLY A 125 13.58 -5.04 -6.26
N PHE A 126 12.40 -5.41 -6.73
CA PHE A 126 11.17 -5.47 -5.96
C PHE A 126 10.49 -6.84 -6.09
N ASN A 127 9.77 -7.23 -5.03
CA ASN A 127 8.79 -8.31 -5.08
C ASN A 127 7.41 -7.70 -5.27
N TYR A 128 6.63 -8.33 -6.13
CA TYR A 128 5.25 -7.97 -6.45
C TYR A 128 4.34 -9.14 -6.11
N THR A 129 3.25 -8.82 -5.43
CA THR A 129 2.10 -9.71 -5.25
C THR A 129 0.87 -8.96 -5.75
N GLU A 130 0.14 -9.57 -6.68
CA GLU A 130 -1.07 -9.00 -7.25
C GLU A 130 -2.23 -9.96 -7.07
N HIS A 131 -3.40 -9.42 -6.76
CA HIS A 131 -4.65 -10.16 -6.67
C HIS A 131 -5.73 -9.45 -7.48
N TYR A 132 -6.62 -10.23 -8.08
CA TYR A 132 -7.66 -9.76 -8.96
C TYR A 132 -9.02 -10.35 -8.61
N TRP A 133 -10.05 -9.50 -8.59
CA TRP A 133 -11.43 -9.90 -8.36
C TRP A 133 -12.38 -9.23 -9.35
N LEU A 134 -13.47 -9.93 -9.67
CA LEU A 134 -14.63 -9.37 -10.36
C LEU A 134 -15.78 -9.30 -9.35
N LYS A 135 -16.28 -8.11 -9.06
CA LYS A 135 -17.36 -7.89 -8.09
C LYS A 135 -18.29 -6.79 -8.62
N ASN A 136 -19.58 -7.08 -8.76
CA ASN A 136 -20.60 -6.10 -9.16
C ASN A 136 -20.23 -5.27 -10.41
N GLY A 137 -19.71 -5.90 -11.47
CA GLY A 137 -19.29 -5.20 -12.70
C GLY A 137 -18.00 -4.38 -12.55
N ARG A 138 -17.21 -4.63 -11.51
CA ARG A 138 -15.92 -3.99 -11.25
C ARG A 138 -14.79 -5.02 -11.25
N ALA A 139 -13.75 -4.74 -12.03
CA ALA A 139 -12.47 -5.40 -11.90
C ALA A 139 -11.64 -4.69 -10.83
N ILE A 140 -11.27 -5.40 -9.78
CA ILE A 140 -10.49 -4.89 -8.65
C ILE A 140 -9.11 -5.53 -8.73
N GLN A 141 -8.06 -4.72 -8.71
CA GLN A 141 -6.67 -5.14 -8.57
C GLN A 141 -6.12 -4.63 -7.24
N LEU A 142 -5.58 -5.54 -6.43
CA LEU A 142 -4.64 -5.19 -5.37
C LEU A 142 -3.23 -5.50 -5.89
N ARG A 143 -2.32 -4.53 -5.83
CA ARG A 143 -0.89 -4.69 -6.13
C ARG A 143 -0.08 -4.27 -4.91
N CYS A 144 0.65 -5.22 -4.36
CA CYS A 144 1.59 -5.03 -3.27
C CYS A 144 3.02 -5.12 -3.78
N VAL A 145 3.82 -4.10 -3.50
CA VAL A 145 5.19 -3.99 -3.97
C VAL A 145 6.09 -3.65 -2.79
N ARG A 146 7.11 -4.46 -2.54
CA ARG A 146 8.15 -4.13 -1.56
C ARG A 146 9.54 -4.43 -2.09
N PRO A 147 10.58 -3.72 -1.61
CA PRO A 147 11.95 -4.01 -2.00
C PRO A 147 12.32 -5.48 -1.77
N SER A 148 13.08 -6.06 -2.69
CA SER A 148 13.58 -7.43 -2.56
C SER A 148 14.58 -7.56 -1.43
N GLN A 149 15.37 -6.50 -1.22
CA GLN A 149 16.30 -6.36 -0.12
C GLN A 149 15.94 -5.10 0.66
N THR A 150 15.96 -5.21 1.98
CA THR A 150 15.74 -4.11 2.92
C THR A 150 16.47 -4.45 4.22
N GLU A 151 17.04 -3.44 4.85
CA GLU A 151 17.67 -3.52 6.16
C GLU A 151 16.66 -3.51 7.31
N ALA A 152 15.35 -3.31 7.07
CA ALA A 152 14.32 -3.40 8.11
C ALA A 152 14.08 -4.83 8.63
N GLY A 153 14.72 -5.83 8.04
CA GLY A 153 14.71 -7.21 8.52
C GLY A 153 13.47 -8.01 8.09
N ALA A 154 13.39 -9.25 8.60
CA ALA A 154 12.33 -10.19 8.25
C ALA A 154 10.96 -9.80 8.82
N ASP A 155 10.93 -9.25 10.04
CA ASP A 155 9.69 -8.88 10.73
C ASP A 155 8.92 -7.80 10.00
N TRP A 156 9.62 -6.79 9.47
CA TRP A 156 9.00 -5.75 8.65
C TRP A 156 8.40 -6.32 7.35
N LYS A 157 9.13 -7.24 6.68
CA LYS A 157 8.62 -7.89 5.47
C LYS A 157 7.36 -8.69 5.77
N ALA A 158 7.35 -9.45 6.87
CA ALA A 158 6.19 -10.21 7.30
C ALA A 158 5.01 -9.31 7.67
N ALA A 159 5.26 -8.15 8.31
CA ALA A 159 4.22 -7.18 8.61
C ALA A 159 3.63 -6.53 7.35
N PHE A 160 4.47 -6.20 6.37
CA PHE A 160 4.04 -5.73 5.05
C PHE A 160 3.15 -6.78 4.36
N ASP A 161 3.64 -8.02 4.26
CA ASP A 161 2.96 -9.13 3.58
C ASP A 161 1.61 -9.42 4.27
N LYS A 162 1.57 -9.43 5.61
CA LYS A 162 0.34 -9.57 6.39
C LYS A 162 -0.67 -8.44 6.15
N GLY A 163 -0.20 -7.19 6.02
CA GLY A 163 -1.07 -6.06 5.71
C GLY A 163 -1.68 -6.16 4.31
N CYS A 164 -0.91 -6.64 3.34
CA CYS A 164 -1.39 -6.96 2.01
C CYS A 164 -2.47 -8.04 2.02
N ASP A 165 -2.24 -9.15 2.74
CA ASP A 165 -3.21 -10.23 2.88
C ASP A 165 -4.50 -9.75 3.57
N ALA A 166 -4.39 -8.85 4.56
CA ALA A 166 -5.55 -8.28 5.24
C ALA A 166 -6.41 -7.40 4.32
N ILE A 167 -5.81 -6.64 3.40
CA ILE A 167 -6.59 -5.91 2.37
C ILE A 167 -7.19 -6.89 1.36
N ALA A 168 -6.41 -7.89 0.91
CA ALA A 168 -6.91 -8.89 -0.02
C ALA A 168 -8.14 -9.63 0.51
N ALA A 169 -8.16 -9.95 1.80
CA ALA A 169 -9.29 -10.58 2.47
C ALA A 169 -10.56 -9.72 2.49
N GLN A 170 -10.42 -8.39 2.55
CA GLN A 170 -11.54 -7.44 2.54
C GLN A 170 -12.09 -7.19 1.12
N LEU A 171 -11.23 -7.23 0.11
CA LEU A 171 -11.60 -6.94 -1.29
C LEU A 171 -12.28 -8.11 -2.01
N LYS A 172 -12.12 -9.33 -1.50
CA LYS A 172 -12.71 -10.56 -2.06
C LYS A 172 -14.25 -10.52 -2.11
#